data_AF-A0A662FZM2-F1
#
_entry.id   AF-A0A662FZM2-F1
#
_cell.length_a   1.000
_cell.length_b   1.000
_cell.length_c   1.000
_cell.angle_alpha   90.00
_cell.angle_beta   90.00
_cell.angle_gamma   90.00
#
_symmetry.space_group_name_H-M   'P 1'
#
loop_
_entity.id
_entity.type
_entity.pdbx_description
1 polymer ?
#
loop_
_entity_poly.entity_id
_entity_poly.type
_entity_poly.pdbx_seq_one_letter_code
_entity_poly.pdbx_strand_id
1 'polypeptide(L)'
;MKNIEKGLVVSYWSELDDLSHVYGPSSLEVGAGLRMFSKYIRSIIEEATRMNSIVVITADHGQIDVKEETYIVDKPVMDKLILPPFGERRFLYLIPDTDVYEDDLGELKDKATIFGLDEYEKLFGRTPPRNVWTRFGRYVLAALDGVIVSTKPPKEEEKKLLGHHGGLSPEELAVPVMIFY
;
A
#
# COMPACT_ATOMS: atom_id res chain seq x y z
N MET A 1 23.34 4.52 39.14
CA MET A 1 22.72 4.30 37.81
C MET A 1 21.67 5.38 37.62
N LYS A 2 21.71 6.14 36.52
CA LYS A 2 20.65 7.13 36.24
C LYS A 2 19.31 6.38 36.18
N ASN A 3 18.30 6.86 36.91
CA ASN A 3 16.91 6.43 36.71
C ASN A 3 16.54 6.80 35.27
N ILE A 4 16.54 5.81 34.38
CA ILE A 4 15.94 5.97 33.06
C ILE A 4 14.44 5.89 33.30
N GLU A 5 13.73 6.99 33.11
CA GLU A 5 12.27 6.98 33.15
C GLU A 5 11.73 5.99 32.11
N LYS A 6 10.69 5.25 32.50
CA LYS A 6 9.99 4.38 31.55
C LYS A 6 9.42 5.26 30.43
N GLY A 7 9.67 4.87 29.18
CA GLY A 7 9.23 5.61 28.00
C GLY A 7 8.96 4.69 26.82
N LEU A 8 8.30 5.25 25.81
CA LEU A 8 8.06 4.62 24.52
C LEU A 8 8.93 5.32 23.47
N VAL A 9 9.70 4.55 22.71
CA VAL A 9 10.45 5.03 21.54
C VAL A 9 9.84 4.38 20.30
N VAL A 10 9.49 5.20 19.32
CA VAL A 10 9.01 4.75 18.01
C VAL A 10 10.00 5.21 16.95
N SER A 11 10.51 4.27 16.17
CA SER A 11 11.46 4.51 15.08
C SER A 11 10.91 3.91 13.80
N TYR A 12 11.16 4.57 12.67
CA TYR A 12 10.73 4.16 11.34
C TYR A 12 11.94 4.01 10.43
N TRP A 13 11.91 3.01 9.54
CA TRP A 13 12.97 2.67 8.59
C TRP A 13 12.33 2.48 7.22
N SER A 14 12.55 3.41 6.29
CA SER A 14 11.87 3.43 4.98
C SER A 14 12.63 2.69 3.89
N GLU A 15 13.93 2.45 4.07
CA GLU A 15 14.81 2.10 2.96
C GLU A 15 14.47 0.74 2.32
N LEU A 16 13.81 -0.17 3.05
CA LEU A 16 13.34 -1.42 2.48
C LEU A 16 12.17 -1.22 1.50
N ASP A 17 11.29 -0.28 1.79
CA ASP A 17 10.18 0.10 0.90
C ASP A 17 10.74 0.79 -0.36
N ASP A 18 11.64 1.76 -0.18
CA ASP A 18 12.31 2.46 -1.29
C ASP A 18 13.03 1.49 -2.23
N LEU A 19 13.80 0.53 -1.68
CA LEU A 19 14.48 -0.50 -2.46
C LEU A 19 13.50 -1.40 -3.20
N SER A 20 12.41 -1.80 -2.55
CA SER A 20 11.41 -2.69 -3.12
C SER A 20 10.63 -2.02 -4.25
N HIS A 21 10.36 -0.71 -4.14
CA HIS A 21 9.81 0.07 -5.24
C HIS A 21 10.74 0.13 -6.44
N VAL A 22 12.04 0.38 -6.22
CA VAL A 22 13.01 0.58 -7.31
C VAL A 22 13.39 -0.73 -7.99
N TYR A 23 13.65 -1.79 -7.22
CA TYR A 23 14.22 -3.03 -7.73
C TYR A 23 13.22 -4.19 -7.82
N GLY A 24 12.06 -4.07 -7.18
CA GLY A 24 11.06 -5.13 -7.04
C GLY A 24 11.29 -5.94 -5.75
N PRO A 25 10.25 -6.28 -4.98
CA PRO A 25 10.39 -6.96 -3.69
C PRO A 25 11.09 -8.33 -3.78
N SER A 26 11.05 -8.99 -4.95
CA SER A 26 11.72 -10.27 -5.17
C SER A 26 13.20 -10.16 -5.56
N SER A 27 13.77 -8.95 -5.58
CA SER A 27 15.13 -8.70 -6.09
C SER A 27 16.25 -9.05 -5.09
N LEU A 28 17.46 -9.24 -5.62
CA LEU A 28 18.65 -9.48 -4.78
C LEU A 28 19.05 -8.24 -3.98
N GLU A 29 18.79 -7.04 -4.50
CA GLU A 29 19.00 -5.74 -3.87
C GLU A 29 18.14 -5.60 -2.61
N VAL A 30 16.84 -5.92 -2.71
CA VAL A 30 15.93 -5.92 -1.55
C VAL A 30 16.40 -6.95 -0.52
N GLY A 31 16.75 -8.16 -0.97
CA GLY A 31 17.31 -9.18 -0.10
C GLY A 31 18.59 -8.74 0.60
N ALA A 32 19.44 -7.94 -0.05
CA ALA A 32 20.63 -7.36 0.56
C ALA A 32 20.29 -6.28 1.59
N GLY A 33 19.34 -5.39 1.27
CA GLY A 33 18.80 -4.40 2.21
C GLY A 33 18.24 -5.06 3.48
N LEU A 34 17.48 -6.15 3.33
CA LEU A 34 16.89 -6.87 4.45
C LEU A 34 17.96 -7.51 5.35
N ARG A 35 19.03 -8.06 4.75
CA ARG A 35 20.18 -8.57 5.52
C ARG A 35 20.90 -7.46 6.28
N MET A 36 21.03 -6.27 5.70
CA MET A 36 21.60 -5.12 6.39
C MET A 36 20.72 -4.69 7.56
N PHE A 37 19.43 -4.48 7.33
CA PHE A 37 18.46 -4.16 8.38
C PHE A 37 18.51 -5.18 9.53
N SER A 38 18.49 -6.48 9.20
CA SER A 38 18.55 -7.57 10.17
C SER A 38 19.81 -7.52 11.04
N LYS A 39 20.96 -7.15 10.45
CA LYS A 39 22.22 -6.99 11.18
C LYS A 39 22.18 -5.81 12.15
N TYR A 40 21.63 -4.66 11.72
CA TYR A 40 21.54 -3.47 12.56
C TYR A 40 20.50 -3.61 13.68
N ILE A 41 19.33 -4.15 13.38
CA ILE A 41 18.26 -4.26 14.37
C ILE A 41 18.62 -5.28 15.46
N ARG A 42 19.43 -6.30 15.14
CA ARG A 42 19.88 -7.28 16.12
C ARG A 42 20.61 -6.65 17.29
N SER A 43 21.53 -5.70 17.06
CA SER A 43 22.23 -5.04 18.17
C SER A 43 21.30 -4.20 19.03
N ILE A 44 20.28 -3.57 18.42
CA ILE A 44 19.27 -2.81 19.14
C ILE A 44 18.43 -3.73 20.03
N ILE A 45 17.99 -4.88 19.50
CA ILE A 45 17.26 -5.89 20.27
C ILE A 45 18.10 -6.37 21.46
N GLU A 46 19.37 -6.74 21.23
CA GLU A 46 20.26 -7.25 22.27
C GLU A 46 20.57 -6.22 23.36
N GLU A 47 20.60 -4.92 23.04
CA GLU A 47 20.81 -3.85 24.02
C GLU A 47 19.53 -3.52 24.79
N ALA A 48 18.40 -3.36 24.09
CA ALA A 48 17.11 -3.05 24.70
C ALA A 48 16.65 -4.14 25.68
N THR A 49 16.77 -5.42 25.29
CA THR A 49 16.43 -6.56 26.16
C THR A 49 17.29 -6.60 27.42
N ARG A 50 18.60 -6.33 27.32
CA ARG A 50 19.51 -6.21 28.47
C ARG A 50 19.11 -5.10 29.45
N MET A 51 18.41 -4.09 28.96
CA MET A 51 17.86 -2.98 29.74
C MET A 51 16.43 -3.25 30.23
N ASN A 52 15.94 -4.50 30.17
CA ASN A 52 14.57 -4.90 30.50
C ASN A 52 13.51 -4.11 29.72
N SER A 53 13.78 -3.82 28.44
CA SER A 53 12.84 -3.18 27.51
C SER A 53 12.27 -4.19 26.52
N ILE A 54 10.98 -4.03 26.18
CA ILE A 54 10.31 -4.82 25.14
C ILE A 54 10.55 -4.14 23.79
N VAL A 55 10.98 -4.90 22.79
CA VAL A 55 11.10 -4.45 21.40
C VAL A 55 10.00 -5.09 20.57
N VAL A 56 9.20 -4.25 19.89
CA VAL A 56 8.21 -4.69 18.92
C VAL A 56 8.66 -4.22 17.54
N ILE A 57 8.70 -5.14 16.58
CA ILE A 57 9.01 -4.85 15.18
C ILE A 57 7.79 -5.24 14.35
N THR A 58 7.33 -4.30 13.53
CA THR A 58 6.21 -4.49 12.60
C THR A 58 6.45 -3.69 11.32
N ALA A 59 5.63 -3.96 10.32
CA ALA A 59 5.47 -3.12 9.14
C ALA A 59 4.03 -2.59 9.07
N ASP A 60 3.82 -1.60 8.23
CA ASP A 60 2.52 -1.04 7.84
C ASP A 60 1.93 -1.77 6.63
N HIS A 61 2.76 -2.23 5.70
CA HIS A 61 2.35 -3.08 4.57
C HIS A 61 3.50 -3.99 4.10
N GLY A 62 3.14 -4.97 3.27
CA GLY A 62 4.07 -5.65 2.38
C GLY A 62 4.04 -5.04 0.97
N GLN A 63 4.53 -5.77 -0.03
CA GLN A 63 4.69 -5.26 -1.40
C GLN A 63 4.75 -6.41 -2.39
N ILE A 64 4.37 -6.15 -3.64
CA ILE A 64 4.42 -7.13 -4.73
C ILE A 64 5.15 -6.59 -5.96
N ASP A 65 5.64 -7.50 -6.80
CA ASP A 65 6.20 -7.16 -8.11
C ASP A 65 5.09 -6.70 -9.08
N VAL A 66 5.36 -5.61 -9.80
CA VAL A 66 4.50 -5.12 -10.88
C VAL A 66 4.72 -5.99 -12.11
N LYS A 67 3.62 -6.56 -12.61
CA LYS A 67 3.57 -7.38 -13.83
C LYS A 67 2.92 -6.62 -14.98
N GLU A 68 1.96 -5.76 -14.68
CA GLU A 68 1.18 -5.03 -15.65
C GLU A 68 0.86 -3.63 -15.15
N GLU A 69 0.93 -2.66 -16.05
CA GLU A 69 0.49 -1.28 -15.81
C GLU A 69 -0.63 -0.95 -16.81
N THR A 70 -1.77 -0.52 -16.28
CA THR A 70 -2.91 -0.04 -17.04
C THR A 70 -3.25 1.39 -16.64
N TYR A 71 -4.14 2.05 -17.37
CA TYR A 71 -4.38 3.48 -17.28
C TYR A 71 -5.87 3.79 -17.21
N ILE A 72 -6.25 4.65 -16.27
CA ILE A 72 -7.64 5.12 -16.15
C ILE A 72 -7.90 6.38 -16.99
N VAL A 73 -6.87 7.14 -17.36
CA VAL A 73 -6.99 8.49 -17.96
C VAL A 73 -7.73 8.55 -19.30
N ASP A 74 -7.78 7.44 -20.04
CA ASP A 74 -8.43 7.35 -21.35
C ASP A 74 -9.72 6.50 -21.32
N LYS A 75 -10.30 6.30 -20.13
CA LYS A 75 -11.51 5.49 -19.94
C LYS A 75 -12.75 6.38 -19.82
N PRO A 76 -13.91 5.97 -20.36
CA PRO A 76 -15.14 6.76 -20.27
C PRO A 76 -15.54 7.16 -18.84
N VAL A 77 -15.15 6.37 -17.83
CA VAL A 77 -15.38 6.70 -16.41
C VAL A 77 -14.79 8.06 -16.04
N MET A 78 -13.70 8.52 -16.66
CA MET A 78 -13.06 9.81 -16.36
C MET A 78 -13.99 11.01 -16.60
N ASP A 79 -14.83 10.94 -17.63
CA ASP A 79 -15.78 12.02 -17.98
C ASP A 79 -16.92 12.13 -16.96
N LYS A 80 -17.06 11.15 -16.06
CA LYS A 80 -18.10 11.08 -15.03
C LYS A 80 -17.59 11.47 -13.65
N LEU A 81 -16.30 11.77 -13.49
CA LEU A 81 -15.71 12.04 -12.18
C LEU A 81 -15.75 13.52 -11.80
N ILE A 82 -16.21 13.82 -10.58
CA ILE A 82 -16.14 15.17 -9.98
C ILE A 82 -14.69 15.57 -9.73
N LEU A 83 -13.85 14.60 -9.36
CA LEU A 83 -12.42 14.77 -9.09
C LEU A 83 -11.63 13.67 -9.80
N PRO A 84 -10.39 13.96 -10.25
CA PRO A 84 -9.51 12.91 -10.76
C PRO A 84 -9.39 11.74 -9.76
N PRO A 85 -9.23 10.50 -10.24
CA PRO A 85 -8.96 9.36 -9.37
C PRO A 85 -7.77 9.64 -8.44
N PHE A 86 -7.90 9.25 -7.17
CA PHE A 86 -6.88 9.47 -6.15
C PHE A 86 -6.71 8.24 -5.26
N GLY A 87 -5.72 8.24 -4.38
CA GLY A 87 -5.33 7.08 -3.59
C GLY A 87 -4.05 6.44 -4.16
N GLU A 88 -3.91 5.14 -3.94
CA GLU A 88 -2.75 4.39 -4.41
C GLU A 88 -3.00 3.79 -5.78
N ARG A 89 -1.94 3.55 -6.56
CA ARG A 89 -2.08 2.94 -7.90
C ARG A 89 -2.71 1.53 -7.87
N ARG A 90 -2.72 0.88 -6.71
CA ARG A 90 -3.40 -0.41 -6.49
C ARG A 90 -4.75 -0.29 -5.79
N PHE A 91 -5.15 0.93 -5.39
CA PHE A 91 -6.38 1.19 -4.62
C PHE A 91 -6.86 2.63 -4.86
N LEU A 92 -7.61 2.81 -5.95
CA LEU A 92 -8.09 4.12 -6.38
C LEU A 92 -9.49 4.40 -5.85
N TYR A 93 -9.69 5.63 -5.41
CA TYR A 93 -10.98 6.19 -5.02
C TYR A 93 -11.57 6.97 -6.20
N LEU A 94 -12.83 6.70 -6.51
CA LEU A 94 -13.58 7.35 -7.58
C LEU A 94 -14.79 8.08 -7.01
N ILE A 95 -14.95 9.35 -7.38
CA ILE A 95 -16.09 10.19 -7.00
C ILE A 95 -16.82 10.64 -8.25
N PRO A 96 -17.80 9.86 -8.75
CA PRO A 96 -18.56 10.25 -9.91
C PRO A 96 -19.73 11.19 -9.58
N ASP A 97 -20.09 12.06 -10.52
CA ASP A 97 -21.28 12.92 -10.45
C ASP A 97 -22.55 12.23 -10.98
N THR A 98 -22.35 11.15 -11.72
CA THR A 98 -23.36 10.32 -12.37
C THR A 98 -23.10 8.84 -12.07
N ASP A 99 -24.02 7.96 -12.45
CA ASP A 99 -23.80 6.52 -12.26
C ASP A 99 -22.73 5.99 -13.24
N VAL A 100 -21.86 5.14 -12.70
CA VAL A 100 -20.80 4.43 -13.42
C VAL A 100 -21.25 3.00 -13.64
N TYR A 101 -21.18 2.54 -14.89
CA TYR A 101 -21.52 1.21 -15.34
C TYR A 101 -20.24 0.47 -15.76
N GLU A 102 -20.31 -0.87 -15.86
CA GLU A 102 -19.16 -1.70 -16.24
C GLU A 102 -18.49 -1.27 -17.55
N ASP A 103 -19.27 -0.84 -18.53
CA ASP A 103 -18.75 -0.41 -19.83
C ASP A 103 -17.95 0.90 -19.74
N ASP A 104 -18.20 1.74 -18.75
CA ASP A 104 -17.44 2.98 -18.55
C ASP A 104 -15.99 2.71 -18.12
N LEU A 105 -15.74 1.54 -17.55
CA LEU A 105 -14.44 1.14 -17.01
C LEU A 105 -13.54 0.53 -18.09
N GLY A 106 -14.11 0.16 -19.25
CA GLY A 106 -13.39 -0.50 -20.32
C GLY A 106 -12.72 -1.79 -19.82
N GLU A 107 -11.43 -1.98 -20.11
CA GLU A 107 -10.68 -3.14 -19.63
C GLU A 107 -10.38 -3.12 -18.12
N LEU A 108 -10.58 -2.00 -17.42
CA LEU A 108 -10.31 -1.94 -15.97
C LEU A 108 -11.18 -2.90 -15.17
N LYS A 109 -12.36 -3.25 -15.69
CA LYS A 109 -13.25 -4.25 -15.07
C LYS A 109 -12.61 -5.64 -14.96
N ASP A 110 -11.66 -5.95 -15.83
CA ASP A 110 -10.92 -7.22 -15.83
C ASP A 110 -9.59 -7.13 -15.06
N LYS A 111 -9.26 -5.94 -14.54
CA LYS A 111 -7.96 -5.60 -13.94
C LYS A 111 -8.07 -5.16 -12.48
N ALA A 112 -9.28 -4.95 -11.99
CA ALA A 112 -9.55 -4.54 -10.63
C ALA A 112 -10.89 -5.08 -10.13
N THR A 113 -10.98 -5.30 -8.83
CA THR A 113 -12.26 -5.45 -8.14
C THR A 113 -12.80 -4.07 -7.81
N ILE A 114 -14.09 -3.85 -8.10
CA ILE A 114 -14.75 -2.56 -7.87
C ILE A 114 -15.74 -2.74 -6.74
N PHE A 115 -15.59 -1.92 -5.70
CA PHE A 115 -16.43 -1.95 -4.52
C PHE A 115 -17.32 -0.71 -4.49
N GLY A 116 -18.63 -0.94 -4.38
CA GLY A 116 -19.61 0.10 -4.06
C GLY A 116 -19.70 0.36 -2.56
N LEU A 117 -20.38 1.44 -2.16
CA LEU A 117 -20.55 1.84 -0.75
C LEU A 117 -21.09 0.73 0.16
N ASP A 118 -21.94 -0.15 -0.36
CA ASP A 118 -22.53 -1.29 0.34
C ASP A 118 -21.51 -2.40 0.66
N GLU A 119 -20.35 -2.39 0.01
CA GLU A 119 -19.28 -3.36 0.21
C GLU A 119 -18.11 -2.84 1.05
N TYR A 120 -18.15 -1.59 1.50
CA TYR A 120 -17.02 -0.96 2.20
C TYR A 120 -16.69 -1.65 3.53
N GLU A 121 -17.61 -2.38 4.14
CA GLU A 121 -17.30 -3.18 5.33
C GLU A 121 -16.28 -4.29 5.05
N LYS A 122 -16.18 -4.77 3.79
CA LYS A 122 -15.16 -5.73 3.35
C LYS A 122 -13.76 -5.12 3.30
N LEU A 123 -13.68 -3.78 3.15
CA LEU A 123 -12.44 -3.03 2.98
C LEU A 123 -11.98 -2.37 4.28
N PHE A 124 -12.89 -1.72 4.99
CA PHE A 124 -12.59 -0.86 6.14
C PHE A 124 -13.06 -1.43 7.48
N GLY A 125 -13.59 -2.65 7.46
CA GLY A 125 -14.15 -3.32 8.63
C GLY A 125 -15.60 -2.89 8.96
N ARG A 126 -16.17 -3.50 9.99
CA ARG A 126 -17.61 -3.47 10.33
C ARG A 126 -18.16 -2.11 10.78
N THR A 127 -17.32 -1.09 10.89
CA THR A 127 -17.75 0.25 11.31
C THR A 127 -16.98 1.28 10.51
N PRO A 128 -17.25 1.35 9.19
CA PRO A 128 -16.54 2.28 8.34
C PRO A 128 -16.85 3.72 8.82
N PRO A 129 -15.92 4.68 8.68
CA PRO A 129 -16.12 6.04 9.18
C PRO A 129 -17.44 6.65 8.68
N ARG A 130 -18.17 7.39 9.53
CA ARG A 130 -19.49 7.97 9.18
C ARG A 130 -19.50 8.82 7.89
N ASN A 131 -18.35 9.29 7.43
CA ASN A 131 -18.21 10.22 6.31
C ASN A 131 -17.39 9.61 5.17
N VAL A 132 -17.44 8.29 5.01
CA VAL A 132 -16.69 7.51 4.01
C VAL A 132 -16.76 8.12 2.62
N TRP A 133 -17.94 8.48 2.12
CA TRP A 133 -18.08 9.02 0.76
C TRP A 133 -17.38 10.38 0.58
N THR A 134 -17.28 11.19 1.65
CA THR A 134 -16.57 12.47 1.61
C THR A 134 -15.05 12.32 1.60
N ARG A 135 -14.52 11.15 1.98
CA ARG A 135 -13.07 10.88 2.07
C ARG A 135 -12.56 9.92 1.00
N PHE A 136 -13.37 8.91 0.67
CA PHE A 136 -12.99 7.74 -0.12
C PHE A 136 -13.84 7.60 -1.39
N GLY A 137 -14.75 8.53 -1.65
CA GLY A 137 -15.60 8.47 -2.84
C GLY A 137 -16.71 7.42 -2.77
N ARG A 138 -17.35 7.21 -3.93
CA ARG A 138 -18.49 6.28 -4.09
C ARG A 138 -18.04 4.88 -4.49
N TYR A 139 -16.93 4.79 -5.23
CA TYR A 139 -16.36 3.52 -5.65
C TYR A 139 -14.89 3.44 -5.26
N VAL A 140 -14.47 2.24 -4.86
CA VAL A 140 -13.07 1.86 -4.74
C VAL A 140 -12.75 0.91 -5.89
N LEU A 141 -11.66 1.17 -6.59
CA LEU A 141 -11.08 0.30 -7.60
C LEU A 141 -9.79 -0.30 -7.02
N ALA A 142 -9.87 -1.55 -6.56
CA ALA A 142 -8.74 -2.29 -6.02
C ALA A 142 -8.13 -3.17 -7.11
N ALA A 143 -6.91 -2.82 -7.54
CA ALA A 143 -6.23 -3.52 -8.63
C ALA A 143 -5.91 -4.98 -8.24
N LEU A 144 -6.01 -5.88 -9.22
CA LEU A 144 -5.65 -7.28 -9.04
C LEU A 144 -4.13 -7.47 -8.85
N ASP A 145 -3.71 -8.64 -8.40
CA ASP A 145 -2.31 -8.95 -8.11
C ASP A 145 -1.39 -8.69 -9.31
N GLY A 146 -0.35 -7.91 -9.07
CA GLY A 146 0.65 -7.51 -10.08
C GLY A 146 0.20 -6.39 -11.01
N VAL A 147 -1.03 -5.89 -10.90
CA VAL A 147 -1.54 -4.79 -11.71
C VAL A 147 -1.40 -3.45 -10.99
N ILE A 148 -0.93 -2.42 -11.68
CA ILE A 148 -1.04 -1.03 -11.21
C ILE A 148 -1.91 -0.23 -12.18
N VAL A 149 -2.72 0.68 -11.63
CA VAL A 149 -3.60 1.58 -12.38
C VAL A 149 -3.07 3.00 -12.26
N SER A 150 -2.51 3.50 -13.35
CA SER A 150 -1.92 4.83 -13.40
C SER A 150 -2.97 5.89 -13.75
N THR A 151 -2.97 6.98 -12.97
CA THR A 151 -3.84 8.15 -13.14
C THR A 151 -3.21 9.23 -14.02
N LYS A 152 -2.07 8.92 -14.64
CA LYS A 152 -1.35 9.78 -15.58
C LYS A 152 -1.00 8.97 -16.81
N PRO A 153 -0.99 9.58 -18.01
CA PRO A 153 -0.53 8.91 -19.22
C PRO A 153 0.95 8.52 -19.09
N PRO A 154 1.40 7.47 -19.81
CA PRO A 154 2.79 7.06 -19.80
C PRO A 154 3.69 8.22 -20.25
N LYS A 155 4.78 8.44 -19.50
CA LYS A 155 5.86 9.36 -19.90
C LYS A 155 7.11 8.55 -20.20
N GLU A 156 7.74 8.83 -21.34
CA GLU A 156 8.94 8.09 -21.80
C GLU A 156 10.11 8.12 -20.79
N GLU A 157 10.19 9.15 -19.95
CA GLU A 157 11.31 9.37 -19.02
C GLU A 157 11.02 8.96 -17.55
N GLU A 158 9.80 8.52 -17.21
CA GLU A 158 9.52 8.11 -15.84
C GLU A 158 10.15 6.74 -15.54
N LYS A 159 11.00 6.69 -14.50
CA LYS A 159 11.49 5.43 -13.95
C LYS A 159 10.30 4.59 -13.50
N LYS A 160 10.13 3.43 -14.13
CA LYS A 160 9.13 2.45 -13.71
C LYS A 160 9.53 1.87 -12.37
N LEU A 161 8.63 1.96 -11.40
CA LEU A 161 8.75 1.24 -10.14
C LEU A 161 8.38 -0.22 -10.38
N LEU A 162 9.25 -1.11 -9.95
CA LEU A 162 9.12 -2.55 -10.14
C LEU A 162 8.35 -3.22 -9.00
N GLY A 163 8.30 -2.58 -7.83
CA GLY A 163 7.44 -2.98 -6.72
C GLY A 163 6.34 -1.97 -6.47
N HIS A 164 5.16 -2.43 -6.03
CA HIS A 164 4.07 -1.59 -5.55
C HIS A 164 3.28 -2.30 -4.45
N HIS A 165 2.60 -1.50 -3.62
CA HIS A 165 1.73 -1.95 -2.54
C HIS A 165 0.39 -1.19 -2.57
N GLY A 166 -0.46 -1.44 -1.58
CA GLY A 166 -1.74 -0.77 -1.38
C GLY A 166 -2.95 -1.56 -1.89
N GLY A 167 -2.74 -2.70 -2.55
CA GLY A 167 -3.79 -3.62 -2.94
C GLY A 167 -4.26 -4.54 -1.81
N LEU A 168 -5.01 -5.57 -2.18
CA LEU A 168 -5.66 -6.50 -1.25
C LEU A 168 -4.99 -7.88 -1.21
N SER A 169 -3.82 -8.05 -1.83
CA SER A 169 -3.15 -9.35 -1.85
C SER A 169 -2.66 -9.71 -0.44
N PRO A 170 -2.60 -11.00 -0.08
CA PRO A 170 -2.03 -11.43 1.19
C PRO A 170 -0.60 -10.93 1.41
N GLU A 171 0.22 -10.86 0.36
CA GLU A 171 1.60 -10.36 0.40
C GLU A 171 1.67 -8.85 0.71
N GLU A 172 0.63 -8.09 0.38
CA GLU A 172 0.55 -6.66 0.70
C GLU A 172 -0.01 -6.41 2.11
N LEU A 173 -0.96 -7.25 2.56
CA LEU A 173 -1.67 -7.05 3.83
C LEU A 173 -1.02 -7.76 5.02
N ALA A 174 -0.38 -8.90 4.81
CA ALA A 174 0.18 -9.71 5.89
C ALA A 174 1.55 -9.17 6.31
N VAL A 175 1.57 -8.40 7.40
CA VAL A 175 2.79 -7.84 8.00
C VAL A 175 3.22 -8.62 9.25
N PRO A 176 4.54 -8.74 9.51
CA PRO A 176 5.03 -9.43 10.68
C PRO A 176 4.77 -8.59 11.94
N VAL A 177 4.50 -9.25 13.07
CA VAL A 177 4.60 -8.66 14.41
C VAL A 177 5.56 -9.52 15.21
N MET A 178 6.76 -9.01 15.46
CA MET A 178 7.80 -9.69 16.22
C MET A 178 8.02 -8.99 17.56
N ILE A 179 8.07 -9.76 18.65
CA ILE A 179 8.21 -9.23 20.02
C ILE A 179 9.42 -9.87 20.68
N PHE A 180 10.30 -9.05 21.24
CA PHE A 180 11.50 -9.45 21.98
C PHE A 180 11.48 -8.81 23.38
N TYR A 181 11.85 -9.56 24.41
CA TYR A 181 11.86 -9.13 25.80
C TYR A 181 12.85 -9.94 26.62
#